data_AF-A0A850MB51-F1
#
_entry.id   AF-A0A850MB51-F1
#
_cell.length_a   1.000
_cell.length_b   1.000
_cell.length_c   1.000
_cell.angle_alpha   90.00
_cell.angle_beta   90.00
_cell.angle_gamma   90.00
#
_symmetry.space_group_name_H-M   'P 1'
#
loop_
_entity.id
_entity.type
_entity.pdbx_description
1 polymer ?
#
loop_
_entity_poly.entity_id
_entity_poly.type
_entity_poly.pdbx_seq_one_letter_code
_entity_poly.pdbx_strand_id
1 'polypeptide(L)'
;MRNFLNIVERDLKRLWSYKIFIFTNALTFLVQIFIYALILNFLVTGFDYTQFYAAGVAVLTLWSFGMWTAWEIADERSEGVIDYHLTLPFSRTEYVLGRMVGGTLRTMIYSIPLFIIFLFVTGIGSILNLLIVFGLLFLFAFGVTSLGVIIGSFTKEHVKLSFILGLIDAFLIRLSTIYYPIYAMDYWMRFVSVVNPLSYAADATRWGLGLPADSPILISVVFVVIFSLILVGVAIRVYSKRLEGGLAT
;
A
#
# COMPACT_ATOMS: atom_id res chain seq x y z
N MET A 1 -18.20 9.50 17.37
CA MET A 1 -17.15 8.58 17.88
C MET A 1 -17.56 7.11 17.95
N ARG A 2 -18.62 6.70 18.68
CA ARG A 2 -19.02 5.26 18.74
C ARG A 2 -19.30 4.67 17.35
N ASN A 3 -19.90 5.48 16.48
CA ASN A 3 -20.18 5.14 15.08
C ASN A 3 -18.92 4.89 14.24
N PHE A 4 -17.88 5.71 14.42
CA PHE A 4 -16.58 5.55 13.74
C PHE A 4 -15.91 4.22 14.12
N LEU A 5 -15.89 3.89 15.41
CA LEU A 5 -15.29 2.64 15.89
C LEU A 5 -16.02 1.40 15.35
N ASN A 6 -17.34 1.44 15.23
CA ASN A 6 -18.12 0.34 14.67
C ASN A 6 -17.77 0.06 13.20
N ILE A 7 -17.45 1.10 12.42
CA ILE A 7 -17.03 0.96 11.01
C ILE A 7 -15.66 0.31 10.93
N VAL A 8 -14.72 0.75 11.77
CA VAL A 8 -13.38 0.16 11.87
C VAL A 8 -13.49 -1.31 12.28
N GLU A 9 -14.29 -1.64 13.29
CA GLU A 9 -14.50 -3.01 13.74
C GLU A 9 -15.11 -3.90 12.65
N ARG A 10 -16.09 -3.39 11.90
CA ARG A 10 -16.68 -4.10 10.75
C ARG A 10 -15.62 -4.46 9.71
N ASP A 11 -14.79 -3.50 9.33
CA ASP A 11 -13.74 -3.71 8.33
C ASP A 11 -12.66 -4.68 8.84
N LEU A 12 -12.36 -4.66 10.14
CA LEU A 12 -11.48 -5.64 10.78
C LEU A 12 -12.13 -7.03 10.87
N LYS A 13 -13.44 -7.17 11.08
CA LYS A 13 -14.08 -8.49 11.08
C LYS A 13 -13.98 -9.20 9.73
N ARG A 14 -13.88 -8.44 8.64
CA ARG A 14 -13.60 -9.00 7.30
C ARG A 14 -12.19 -9.59 7.17
N LEU A 15 -11.29 -9.38 8.15
CA LEU A 15 -9.95 -9.97 8.18
C LEU A 15 -9.97 -11.47 7.85
N TRP A 16 -10.94 -12.18 8.41
CA TRP A 16 -11.07 -13.64 8.31
C TRP A 16 -11.62 -14.14 6.98
N SER A 17 -12.23 -13.27 6.18
CA SER A 17 -12.78 -13.63 4.87
C SER A 17 -11.69 -13.69 3.79
N TYR A 18 -10.57 -12.97 3.97
CA TYR A 18 -9.50 -12.87 2.96
C TYR A 18 -8.29 -13.76 3.23
N LYS A 19 -8.43 -14.83 4.04
CA LYS A 19 -7.32 -15.76 4.35
C LYS A 19 -6.64 -16.31 3.10
N ILE A 20 -7.43 -16.66 2.08
CA ILE A 20 -6.91 -17.16 0.80
C ILE A 20 -6.06 -16.09 0.13
N PHE A 21 -6.51 -14.83 0.12
CA PHE A 21 -5.76 -13.73 -0.48
C PHE A 21 -4.45 -13.45 0.25
N ILE A 22 -4.43 -13.49 1.59
CA ILE A 22 -3.19 -13.37 2.37
C ILE A 22 -2.24 -14.52 2.04
N PHE A 23 -2.78 -15.75 2.02
CA PHE A 23 -2.00 -16.95 1.72
C PHE A 23 -1.41 -16.91 0.30
N THR A 24 -2.21 -16.53 -0.70
CA THR A 24 -1.72 -16.44 -2.08
C THR A 24 -0.67 -15.35 -2.23
N ASN A 25 -0.85 -14.16 -1.62
CA ASN A 25 0.17 -13.11 -1.62
C ASN A 25 1.45 -13.57 -0.92
N ALA A 26 1.34 -14.27 0.21
CA ALA A 26 2.51 -14.82 0.90
C ALA A 26 3.23 -15.88 0.07
N LEU A 27 2.49 -16.76 -0.60
CA LEU A 27 3.06 -17.76 -1.48
C LEU A 27 3.76 -17.10 -2.68
N THR A 28 3.09 -16.14 -3.34
CA THR A 28 3.69 -15.37 -4.44
C THR A 28 4.94 -14.64 -3.98
N PHE A 29 4.93 -14.04 -2.78
CA PHE A 29 6.08 -13.37 -2.19
C PHE A 29 7.26 -14.32 -1.97
N LEU A 30 7.02 -15.50 -1.39
CA LEU A 30 8.05 -16.51 -1.17
C LEU A 30 8.64 -17.00 -2.49
N VAL A 31 7.78 -17.29 -3.48
CA VAL A 31 8.21 -17.67 -4.82
C VAL A 31 9.03 -16.55 -5.46
N GLN A 32 8.60 -15.30 -5.30
CA GLN A 32 9.25 -14.15 -5.89
C GLN A 32 10.62 -13.87 -5.25
N ILE A 33 10.74 -13.92 -3.92
CA ILE A 33 12.05 -13.87 -3.27
C ILE A 33 12.90 -15.04 -3.74
N PHE A 34 12.41 -16.26 -3.69
CA PHE A 34 13.21 -17.43 -4.06
C PHE A 34 13.73 -17.32 -5.51
N ILE A 35 12.87 -17.01 -6.47
CA ILE A 35 13.25 -16.92 -7.89
C ILE A 35 14.14 -15.69 -8.14
N TYR A 36 13.71 -14.50 -7.73
CA TYR A 36 14.43 -13.26 -8.07
C TYR A 36 15.70 -13.11 -7.24
N ALA A 37 15.73 -13.53 -5.98
CA ALA A 37 16.95 -13.56 -5.19
C ALA A 37 17.97 -14.51 -5.82
N LEU A 38 17.58 -15.76 -6.12
CA LEU A 38 18.52 -16.70 -6.72
C LEU A 38 19.03 -16.19 -8.07
N ILE A 39 18.14 -15.86 -9.01
CA ILE A 39 18.54 -15.52 -10.38
C ILE A 39 19.30 -14.19 -10.44
N LEU A 40 18.77 -13.13 -9.82
CA LEU A 40 19.37 -11.80 -9.96
C LEU A 40 20.59 -11.60 -9.06
N ASN A 41 20.71 -12.28 -7.93
CA ASN A 41 21.94 -12.23 -7.13
C ASN A 41 23.15 -12.76 -7.93
N PHE A 42 22.96 -13.75 -8.82
CA PHE A 42 24.04 -14.19 -9.72
C PHE A 42 24.38 -13.19 -10.82
N LEU A 43 23.42 -12.37 -11.27
CA LEU A 43 23.61 -11.41 -12.37
C LEU A 43 24.11 -10.06 -11.89
N VAL A 44 23.82 -9.70 -10.64
CA VAL A 44 24.11 -8.39 -10.06
C VAL A 44 25.30 -8.51 -9.11
N THR A 45 26.46 -8.04 -9.55
CA THR A 45 27.69 -8.06 -8.76
C THR A 45 27.85 -6.77 -7.95
N GLY A 46 28.26 -6.87 -6.69
CA GLY A 46 28.70 -5.72 -5.88
C GLY A 46 27.85 -5.38 -4.65
N PHE A 47 26.71 -6.05 -4.45
CA PHE A 47 25.92 -5.98 -3.21
C PHE A 47 24.94 -7.16 -3.13
N ASP A 48 24.38 -7.41 -1.94
CA ASP A 48 23.37 -8.45 -1.77
C ASP A 48 22.01 -8.01 -2.31
N TYR A 49 21.74 -8.39 -3.56
CA TYR A 49 20.47 -8.12 -4.21
C TYR A 49 19.28 -8.78 -3.49
N THR A 50 19.49 -9.89 -2.78
CA THR A 50 18.42 -10.60 -2.07
C THR A 50 17.82 -9.70 -0.99
N GLN A 51 18.67 -9.08 -0.18
CA GLN A 51 18.24 -8.18 0.89
C GLN A 51 17.62 -6.91 0.33
N PHE A 52 18.20 -6.34 -0.73
CA PHE A 52 17.65 -5.17 -1.40
C PHE A 52 16.24 -5.41 -1.96
N TYR A 53 16.06 -6.55 -2.63
CA TYR A 53 14.82 -6.95 -3.26
C TYR A 53 13.76 -7.27 -2.20
N ALA A 54 14.12 -8.04 -1.18
CA ALA A 54 13.21 -8.37 -0.09
C ALA A 54 12.62 -7.11 0.57
N ALA A 55 13.43 -6.05 0.73
CA ALA A 55 12.98 -4.78 1.30
C ALA A 55 11.99 -4.03 0.41
N GLY A 56 12.26 -4.00 -0.89
CA GLY A 56 11.34 -3.41 -1.86
C GLY A 56 10.01 -4.18 -1.91
N VAL A 57 10.05 -5.51 -1.93
CA VAL A 57 8.84 -6.32 -2.04
C VAL A 57 7.99 -6.25 -0.76
N ALA A 58 8.58 -6.01 0.41
CA ALA A 58 7.79 -5.73 1.62
C ALA A 58 6.86 -4.51 1.41
N VAL A 59 7.38 -3.43 0.82
CA VAL A 59 6.59 -2.24 0.46
C VAL A 59 5.56 -2.55 -0.62
N LEU A 60 5.92 -3.37 -1.62
CA LEU A 60 4.99 -3.82 -2.65
C LEU A 60 3.78 -4.56 -2.05
N THR A 61 4.00 -5.42 -1.06
CA THR A 61 2.90 -6.17 -0.44
C THR A 61 1.94 -5.26 0.31
N LEU A 62 2.48 -4.28 1.02
CA LEU A 62 1.69 -3.26 1.70
C LEU A 62 0.91 -2.40 0.69
N TRP A 63 1.54 -2.04 -0.44
CA TRP A 63 0.86 -1.39 -1.56
C TRP A 63 -0.32 -2.21 -2.07
N SER A 64 -0.10 -3.50 -2.38
CA SER A 64 -1.14 -4.39 -2.91
C SER A 64 -2.31 -4.54 -1.94
N PHE A 65 -2.05 -4.72 -0.65
CA PHE A 65 -3.11 -4.80 0.37
C PHE A 65 -3.87 -3.47 0.54
N GLY A 66 -3.18 -2.33 0.44
CA GLY A 66 -3.81 -1.01 0.46
C GLY A 66 -4.71 -0.76 -0.75
N MET A 67 -4.22 -1.08 -1.95
CA MET A 67 -4.99 -0.94 -3.19
C MET A 67 -6.16 -1.91 -3.27
N TRP A 68 -6.11 -3.03 -2.54
CA TRP A 68 -7.23 -3.97 -2.43
C TRP A 68 -8.51 -3.31 -1.89
N THR A 69 -8.40 -2.22 -1.11
CA THR A 69 -9.56 -1.43 -0.67
C THR A 69 -10.40 -0.90 -1.84
N ALA A 70 -9.82 -0.70 -3.03
CA ALA A 70 -10.58 -0.31 -4.22
C ALA A 70 -11.58 -1.39 -4.65
N TRP A 71 -11.16 -2.66 -4.64
CA TRP A 71 -12.01 -3.81 -4.96
C TRP A 71 -13.19 -3.91 -4.01
N GLU A 72 -12.92 -3.82 -2.72
CA GLU A 72 -13.95 -3.95 -1.70
C GLU A 72 -14.98 -2.83 -1.73
N ILE A 73 -14.57 -1.62 -2.14
CA ILE A 73 -15.52 -0.52 -2.33
C ILE A 73 -16.35 -0.75 -3.57
N ALA A 74 -15.76 -1.26 -4.65
CA ALA A 74 -16.53 -1.64 -5.83
C ALA A 74 -17.55 -2.76 -5.52
N ASP A 75 -17.16 -3.76 -4.72
CA ASP A 75 -18.04 -4.81 -4.20
C ASP A 75 -19.17 -4.22 -3.33
N GLU A 76 -18.83 -3.39 -2.33
CA GLU A 76 -19.85 -2.75 -1.47
C GLU A 76 -20.83 -1.87 -2.28
N ARG A 77 -20.38 -1.30 -3.39
CA ARG A 77 -21.24 -0.54 -4.31
C ARG A 77 -22.12 -1.43 -5.16
N SER A 78 -21.59 -2.54 -5.67
CA SER A 78 -22.37 -3.47 -6.50
C SER A 78 -23.44 -4.18 -5.67
N GLU A 79 -23.16 -4.44 -4.39
CA GLU A 79 -24.07 -5.04 -3.41
C GLU A 79 -25.06 -4.03 -2.78
N GLY A 80 -24.94 -2.73 -3.05
CA GLY A 80 -25.80 -1.70 -2.45
C GLY A 80 -25.56 -1.44 -0.96
N VAL A 81 -24.46 -1.96 -0.40
CA VAL A 81 -24.09 -1.80 1.01
C VAL A 81 -23.84 -0.33 1.35
N ILE A 82 -23.28 0.43 0.41
CA ILE A 82 -23.04 1.87 0.64
C ILE A 82 -24.35 2.64 0.76
N ASP A 83 -25.34 2.33 -0.07
CA ASP A 83 -26.65 2.97 -0.04
C ASP A 83 -27.37 2.67 1.28
N TYR A 84 -27.30 1.43 1.77
CA TYR A 84 -27.79 1.06 3.09
C TYR A 84 -27.11 1.90 4.20
N HIS A 85 -25.79 2.06 4.17
CA HIS A 85 -25.08 2.85 5.18
C HIS A 85 -25.44 4.35 5.14
N LEU A 86 -25.81 4.89 3.98
CA LEU A 86 -26.27 6.27 3.85
C LEU A 86 -27.68 6.49 4.44
N THR A 87 -28.46 5.44 4.68
CA THR A 87 -29.76 5.54 5.39
C THR A 87 -29.61 5.58 6.92
N LEU A 88 -28.45 5.18 7.44
CA LEU A 88 -28.14 5.21 8.87
C LEU A 88 -27.71 6.64 9.29
N PRO A 89 -27.89 7.02 10.57
CA PRO A 89 -27.55 8.35 11.08
C PRO A 89 -26.03 8.52 11.26
N PHE A 90 -25.26 8.35 10.18
CA PHE A 90 -23.81 8.53 10.15
C PHE A 90 -23.43 9.82 9.42
N SER A 91 -22.46 10.55 9.96
CA SER A 91 -21.81 11.60 9.19
C SER A 91 -20.98 10.96 8.07
N ARG A 92 -21.10 11.49 6.85
CA ARG A 92 -20.35 10.99 5.68
C ARG A 92 -18.85 11.04 5.93
N THR A 93 -18.36 12.09 6.58
CA THR A 93 -16.93 12.23 6.94
C THR A 93 -16.50 11.19 7.95
N GLU A 94 -17.35 10.85 8.93
CA GLU A 94 -17.06 9.74 9.86
C GLU A 94 -16.97 8.41 9.12
N TYR A 95 -17.81 8.19 8.10
CA TYR A 95 -17.75 6.97 7.28
C TYR A 95 -16.48 6.91 6.43
N VAL A 96 -16.11 8.00 5.74
CA VAL A 96 -14.87 8.06 4.95
C VAL A 96 -13.64 7.81 5.82
N LEU A 97 -13.54 8.50 6.97
CA LEU A 97 -12.43 8.34 7.89
C LEU A 97 -12.39 6.93 8.49
N GLY A 98 -13.54 6.39 8.90
CA GLY A 98 -13.66 5.04 9.42
C GLY A 98 -13.18 4.00 8.41
N ARG A 99 -13.54 4.17 7.13
CA ARG A 99 -13.10 3.31 6.04
C ARG A 99 -11.59 3.41 5.79
N MET A 100 -11.04 4.62 5.76
CA MET A 100 -9.59 4.79 5.56
C MET A 100 -8.79 4.19 6.72
N VAL A 101 -9.19 4.45 7.96
CA VAL A 101 -8.51 3.91 9.15
C VAL A 101 -8.66 2.39 9.24
N GLY A 102 -9.87 1.87 9.06
CA GLY A 102 -10.14 0.43 9.06
C GLY A 102 -9.37 -0.31 7.96
N GLY A 103 -9.39 0.23 6.74
CA GLY A 103 -8.60 -0.30 5.63
C GLY A 103 -7.10 -0.28 5.90
N THR A 104 -6.58 0.79 6.51
CA THR A 104 -5.15 0.92 6.83
C THR A 104 -4.72 -0.07 7.90
N LEU A 105 -5.48 -0.20 8.97
CA LEU A 105 -5.22 -1.19 10.02
C LEU A 105 -5.22 -2.59 9.44
N ARG A 106 -6.18 -2.89 8.56
CA ARG A 106 -6.24 -4.17 7.85
C ARG A 106 -5.02 -4.40 6.96
N THR A 107 -4.63 -3.42 6.16
CA THR A 107 -3.43 -3.45 5.30
C THR A 107 -2.18 -3.74 6.12
N MET A 108 -2.03 -3.07 7.27
CA MET A 108 -0.92 -3.33 8.19
C MET A 108 -0.97 -4.76 8.73
N ILE A 109 -2.12 -5.22 9.22
CA ILE A 109 -2.30 -6.58 9.77
C ILE A 109 -1.96 -7.64 8.72
N TYR A 110 -2.42 -7.48 7.47
CA TYR A 110 -2.11 -8.41 6.38
C TYR A 110 -0.66 -8.41 5.96
N SER A 111 0.03 -7.29 6.14
CA SER A 111 1.45 -7.18 5.82
C SER A 111 2.34 -7.77 6.92
N ILE A 112 1.87 -7.91 8.18
CA ILE A 112 2.67 -8.42 9.32
C ILE A 112 3.35 -9.75 9.02
N PRO A 113 2.65 -10.82 8.56
CA PRO A 113 3.31 -12.11 8.29
C PRO A 113 4.45 -11.98 7.27
N LEU A 114 4.29 -11.11 6.27
CA LEU A 114 5.30 -10.86 5.24
C LEU A 114 6.47 -10.06 5.79
N PHE A 115 6.21 -9.05 6.63
CA PHE A 115 7.26 -8.35 7.36
C PHE A 115 8.05 -9.29 8.27
N ILE A 116 7.41 -10.28 8.90
CA ILE A 116 8.12 -11.27 9.71
C ILE A 116 9.05 -12.12 8.84
N ILE A 117 8.54 -12.70 7.75
CA ILE A 117 9.35 -13.47 6.79
C ILE A 117 10.53 -12.63 6.29
N PHE A 118 10.25 -11.37 5.99
CA PHE A 118 11.24 -10.40 5.53
C PHE A 118 12.35 -10.15 6.56
N LEU A 119 11.99 -9.89 7.83
CA LEU A 119 12.96 -9.70 8.91
C LEU A 119 13.82 -10.95 9.15
N PHE A 120 13.27 -12.14 8.93
CA PHE A 120 14.06 -13.38 8.96
C PHE A 120 15.11 -13.45 7.84
N VAL A 121 14.82 -12.89 6.66
CA VAL A 121 15.74 -12.88 5.52
C VAL A 121 16.83 -11.81 5.66
N THR A 122 16.48 -10.60 6.08
CA THR A 122 17.43 -9.47 6.14
C THR A 122 18.13 -9.30 7.48
N GLY A 123 17.57 -9.86 8.55
CA GLY A 123 17.98 -9.54 9.91
C GLY A 123 17.51 -8.14 10.35
N ILE A 124 17.83 -7.79 11.60
CA ILE A 124 17.45 -6.52 12.22
C ILE A 124 18.73 -5.72 12.50
N GLY A 125 18.90 -4.58 11.84
CA GLY A 125 19.98 -3.64 12.13
C GLY A 125 19.75 -2.90 13.46
N SER A 126 18.71 -2.06 13.52
CA SER A 126 18.36 -1.28 14.72
C SER A 126 16.86 -1.31 14.97
N ILE A 127 16.46 -1.71 16.20
CA ILE A 127 15.05 -1.75 16.62
C ILE A 127 14.42 -0.35 16.56
N LEU A 128 15.18 0.69 16.92
CA LEU A 128 14.68 2.07 16.88
C LEU A 128 14.38 2.51 15.44
N ASN A 129 15.28 2.21 14.51
CA ASN A 129 15.08 2.56 13.09
C ASN A 129 13.90 1.79 12.50
N LEU A 130 13.75 0.51 12.88
CA LEU A 130 12.62 -0.31 12.48
C LEU A 130 11.29 0.28 12.97
N LEU A 131 11.21 0.77 14.22
CA LEU A 131 10.01 1.42 14.75
C LEU A 131 9.65 2.70 13.99
N ILE A 132 10.65 3.53 13.66
CA ILE A 132 10.45 4.75 12.87
C ILE A 132 9.89 4.40 11.49
N VAL A 133 10.48 3.40 10.83
CA VAL A 133 10.04 2.94 9.52
C VAL A 133 8.65 2.33 9.58
N PHE A 134 8.32 1.57 10.63
CA PHE A 134 6.99 1.02 10.80
C PHE A 134 5.92 2.11 10.92
N GLY A 135 6.21 3.20 11.65
CA GLY A 135 5.35 4.38 11.70
C GLY A 135 5.21 5.07 10.34
N LEU A 136 6.30 5.14 9.56
CA LEU A 136 6.27 5.70 8.22
C LEU A 136 5.46 4.83 7.24
N LEU A 137 5.61 3.51 7.32
CA LEU A 137 4.86 2.54 6.52
C LEU A 137 3.37 2.54 6.89
N PHE A 138 3.02 2.82 8.15
CA PHE A 138 1.63 3.06 8.54
C PHE A 138 1.05 4.30 7.84
N LEU A 139 1.79 5.41 7.79
CA LEU A 139 1.36 6.61 7.06
C LEU A 139 1.25 6.34 5.56
N PHE A 140 2.23 5.63 4.99
CA PHE A 140 2.19 5.21 3.60
C PHE A 140 0.95 4.33 3.32
N ALA A 141 0.67 3.34 4.15
CA ALA A 141 -0.54 2.51 4.07
C ALA A 141 -1.81 3.36 4.12
N PHE A 142 -1.86 4.37 5.00
CA PHE A 142 -2.98 5.31 5.08
C PHE A 142 -3.19 6.09 3.78
N GLY A 143 -2.10 6.55 3.15
CA GLY A 143 -2.12 7.15 1.82
C GLY A 143 -2.62 6.19 0.74
N VAL A 144 -2.05 5.00 0.65
CA VAL A 144 -2.40 4.01 -0.38
C VAL A 144 -3.84 3.52 -0.23
N THR A 145 -4.30 3.23 0.99
CA THR A 145 -5.70 2.89 1.25
C THR A 145 -6.61 4.03 0.81
N SER A 146 -6.25 5.30 1.08
CA SER A 146 -7.01 6.46 0.61
C SER A 146 -7.09 6.53 -0.92
N LEU A 147 -6.00 6.21 -1.63
CA LEU A 147 -6.01 6.06 -3.09
C LEU A 147 -6.96 4.94 -3.55
N GLY A 148 -6.94 3.80 -2.86
CA GLY A 148 -7.89 2.71 -3.08
C GLY A 148 -9.34 3.17 -2.91
N VAL A 149 -9.64 3.95 -1.87
CA VAL A 149 -10.96 4.56 -1.64
C VAL A 149 -11.37 5.46 -2.80
N ILE A 150 -10.47 6.33 -3.25
CA ILE A 150 -10.70 7.22 -4.38
C ILE A 150 -11.06 6.39 -5.62
N ILE A 151 -10.23 5.41 -5.99
CA ILE A 151 -10.41 4.62 -7.23
C ILE A 151 -11.67 3.75 -7.17
N GLY A 152 -11.90 3.03 -6.07
CA GLY A 152 -13.12 2.21 -5.89
C GLY A 152 -14.40 3.04 -5.92
N SER A 153 -14.32 4.33 -5.56
CA SER A 153 -15.44 5.26 -5.67
C SER A 153 -15.78 5.65 -7.12
N PHE A 154 -14.91 5.40 -8.11
CA PHE A 154 -15.16 5.76 -9.51
C PHE A 154 -15.99 4.74 -10.28
N THR A 155 -15.79 3.45 -10.03
CA THR A 155 -16.45 2.37 -10.79
C THR A 155 -16.84 1.22 -9.88
N LYS A 156 -18.02 0.63 -10.15
CA LYS A 156 -18.45 -0.66 -9.57
C LYS A 156 -18.19 -1.84 -10.51
N GLU A 157 -17.73 -1.57 -11.74
CA GLU A 157 -17.46 -2.59 -12.75
C GLU A 157 -16.05 -3.15 -12.56
N HIS A 158 -15.98 -4.44 -12.21
CA HIS A 158 -14.72 -5.13 -11.92
C HIS A 158 -13.74 -5.10 -13.07
N VAL A 159 -14.19 -5.31 -14.32
CA VAL A 159 -13.31 -5.31 -15.49
C VAL A 159 -12.61 -3.96 -15.66
N LYS A 160 -13.37 -2.85 -15.60
CA LYS A 160 -12.80 -1.48 -15.66
C LYS A 160 -11.84 -1.23 -14.49
N LEU A 161 -12.20 -1.69 -13.29
CA LEU A 161 -11.35 -1.53 -12.12
C LEU A 161 -10.01 -2.28 -12.28
N SER A 162 -10.02 -3.51 -12.82
CA SER A 162 -8.79 -4.27 -13.13
C SER A 162 -7.86 -3.50 -14.06
N PHE A 163 -8.39 -2.90 -15.13
CA PHE A 163 -7.56 -2.15 -16.08
C PHE A 163 -6.96 -0.90 -15.44
N ILE A 164 -7.75 -0.14 -14.66
CA ILE A 164 -7.28 1.07 -13.98
C ILE A 164 -6.17 0.70 -12.98
N LEU A 165 -6.42 -0.28 -12.11
CA LEU A 165 -5.46 -0.71 -11.10
C LEU A 165 -4.21 -1.32 -11.75
N GLY A 166 -4.38 -2.16 -12.77
CA GLY A 166 -3.27 -2.77 -13.50
C GLY A 166 -2.37 -1.73 -14.19
N LEU A 167 -2.95 -0.66 -14.73
CA LEU A 167 -2.19 0.45 -15.31
C LEU A 167 -1.39 1.21 -14.23
N ILE A 168 -2.03 1.54 -13.11
CA ILE A 168 -1.38 2.21 -11.98
C ILE A 168 -0.23 1.37 -11.45
N ASP A 169 -0.45 0.07 -11.24
CA ASP A 169 0.55 -0.89 -10.78
C ASP A 169 1.69 -1.06 -11.80
N ALA A 170 1.38 -1.05 -13.09
CA ALA A 170 2.39 -1.12 -14.15
C ALA A 170 3.35 0.08 -14.08
N PHE A 171 2.82 1.30 -13.98
CA PHE A 171 3.67 2.49 -13.95
C PHE A 171 4.33 2.70 -12.59
N LEU A 172 3.56 2.72 -11.51
CA LEU A 172 4.11 3.07 -10.20
C LEU A 172 5.06 2.02 -9.66
N ILE A 173 4.78 0.72 -9.82
CA ILE A 173 5.68 -0.29 -9.25
C ILE A 173 6.91 -0.47 -10.14
N ARG A 174 6.75 -0.62 -11.47
CA ARG A 174 7.92 -0.86 -12.34
C ARG A 174 8.82 0.36 -12.49
N LEU A 175 8.29 1.57 -12.39
CA LEU A 175 9.09 2.82 -12.39
C LEU A 175 9.43 3.29 -10.97
N SER A 176 9.54 2.37 -10.01
CA SER A 176 10.05 2.64 -8.66
C SER A 176 11.36 1.91 -8.41
N THR A 177 12.06 2.29 -7.34
CA THR A 177 13.27 1.59 -6.88
C THR A 177 12.98 0.29 -6.13
N ILE A 178 11.74 -0.22 -6.13
CA ILE A 178 11.38 -1.49 -5.47
C ILE A 178 12.16 -2.66 -6.06
N TYR A 179 12.16 -2.78 -7.39
CA TYR A 179 12.81 -3.90 -8.07
C TYR A 179 14.22 -3.56 -8.52
N TYR A 180 14.47 -2.33 -8.95
CA TYR A 180 15.72 -1.97 -9.61
C TYR A 180 16.46 -0.92 -8.79
N PRO A 181 17.78 -1.08 -8.57
CA PRO A 181 18.56 -0.03 -7.93
C PRO A 181 18.67 1.18 -8.87
N ILE A 182 18.70 2.38 -8.30
CA ILE A 182 18.61 3.62 -9.12
C ILE A 182 19.76 3.76 -10.13
N TYR A 183 20.96 3.27 -9.80
CA TYR A 183 22.11 3.34 -10.69
C TYR A 183 21.99 2.42 -11.92
N ALA A 184 21.13 1.40 -11.88
CA ALA A 184 20.88 0.51 -13.01
C ALA A 184 19.80 1.05 -13.96
N MET A 185 19.09 2.11 -13.56
CA MET A 185 18.05 2.76 -14.37
C MET A 185 18.67 3.73 -15.38
N ASP A 186 18.05 3.85 -16.56
CA ASP A 186 18.37 4.88 -17.54
C ASP A 186 17.85 6.27 -17.12
N TYR A 187 18.32 7.35 -17.74
CA TYR A 187 18.09 8.74 -17.32
C TYR A 187 16.59 9.07 -17.12
N TRP A 188 15.75 8.68 -18.08
CA TRP A 188 14.31 8.95 -18.02
C TRP A 188 13.61 8.13 -16.91
N MET A 189 14.04 6.89 -16.68
CA MET A 189 13.50 6.04 -15.60
C MET A 189 13.86 6.61 -14.23
N ARG A 190 15.10 7.10 -14.07
CA ARG A 190 15.55 7.77 -12.84
C ARG A 190 14.70 9.01 -12.52
N PHE A 191 14.38 9.81 -13.54
CA PHE A 191 13.54 11.00 -13.33
C PHE A 191 12.16 10.61 -12.77
N VAL A 192 11.53 9.57 -13.30
CA VAL A 192 10.23 9.10 -12.82
C VAL A 192 10.35 8.48 -11.43
N SER A 193 11.39 7.67 -11.17
CA SER A 193 11.55 6.99 -9.89
C SER A 193 11.82 7.95 -8.72
N VAL A 194 12.45 9.11 -8.98
CA VAL A 194 12.67 10.17 -7.98
C VAL A 194 11.37 10.89 -7.59
N VAL A 195 10.36 10.93 -8.46
CA VAL A 195 9.05 11.53 -8.09
C VAL A 195 8.12 10.48 -7.46
N ASN A 196 8.51 9.20 -7.51
CA ASN A 196 7.65 8.09 -7.13
C ASN A 196 7.69 7.83 -5.61
N PRO A 197 6.55 7.94 -4.90
CA PRO A 197 6.48 7.71 -3.45
C PRO A 197 6.83 6.26 -3.05
N LEU A 198 6.65 5.28 -3.94
CA LEU A 198 7.03 3.89 -3.69
C LEU A 198 8.56 3.75 -3.54
N SER A 199 9.34 4.54 -4.29
CA SER A 199 10.81 4.55 -4.17
C SER A 199 11.24 4.98 -2.78
N TYR A 200 10.62 6.04 -2.26
CA TYR A 200 10.92 6.57 -0.94
C TYR A 200 10.48 5.64 0.20
N ALA A 201 9.33 4.97 0.05
CA ALA A 201 8.91 3.95 1.02
C ALA A 201 9.89 2.75 1.02
N ALA A 202 10.39 2.34 -0.15
CA ALA A 202 11.40 1.28 -0.26
C ALA A 202 12.74 1.70 0.36
N ASP A 203 13.20 2.91 0.09
CA ASP A 203 14.45 3.44 0.65
C ASP A 203 14.37 3.61 2.17
N ALA A 204 13.24 4.11 2.69
CA ALA A 204 13.03 4.18 4.13
C ALA A 204 13.06 2.78 4.76
N THR A 205 12.44 1.79 4.11
CA THR A 205 12.45 0.40 4.59
C THR A 205 13.87 -0.16 4.64
N ARG A 206 14.68 0.07 3.59
CA ARG A 206 16.10 -0.31 3.55
C ARG A 206 16.89 0.35 4.68
N TRP A 207 16.73 1.66 4.85
CA TRP A 207 17.38 2.42 5.93
C TRP A 207 17.02 1.88 7.33
N GLY A 208 15.75 1.50 7.55
CA GLY A 208 15.27 0.91 8.80
C GLY A 208 16.04 -0.35 9.22
N LEU A 209 16.53 -1.08 8.24
CA LEU A 209 17.21 -2.36 8.41
C LEU A 209 18.73 -2.22 8.43
N GLY A 210 19.25 -1.02 8.22
CA GLY A 210 20.68 -0.79 8.04
C GLY A 210 21.21 -1.21 6.68
N LEU A 211 20.31 -1.39 5.69
CA LEU A 211 20.71 -1.66 4.31
C LEU A 211 21.02 -0.34 3.57
N PRO A 212 21.86 -0.38 2.52
CA PRO A 212 22.07 0.77 1.66
C PRO A 212 20.74 1.27 1.09
N ALA A 213 20.49 2.57 1.26
CA ALA A 213 19.32 3.27 0.71
C ALA A 213 19.81 4.33 -0.28
N ASP A 214 19.09 4.50 -1.39
CA ASP A 214 19.47 5.45 -2.44
C ASP A 214 19.22 6.91 -1.99
N SER A 215 18.18 7.12 -1.18
CA SER A 215 17.78 8.43 -0.67
C SER A 215 18.06 8.61 0.84
N PRO A 216 18.45 9.81 1.30
CA PRO A 216 18.48 10.14 2.73
C PRO A 216 17.11 9.95 3.39
N ILE A 217 17.10 9.37 4.59
CA ILE A 217 15.85 9.07 5.32
C ILE A 217 14.92 10.27 5.48
N LEU A 218 15.46 11.47 5.72
CA LEU A 218 14.65 12.68 5.88
C LEU A 218 13.85 13.01 4.62
N ILE A 219 14.44 12.82 3.44
CA ILE A 219 13.75 13.02 2.15
C ILE A 219 12.65 11.98 2.01
N SER A 220 12.95 10.70 2.30
CA SER A 220 11.96 9.64 2.22
C SER A 220 10.77 9.88 3.14
N VAL A 221 11.01 10.36 4.37
CA VAL A 221 9.95 10.73 5.32
C VAL A 221 9.08 11.86 4.76
N VAL A 222 9.69 12.93 4.27
CA VAL A 222 8.96 14.09 3.73
C VAL A 222 8.07 13.69 2.56
N PHE A 223 8.60 12.93 1.60
CA PHE A 223 7.84 12.52 0.43
C PHE A 223 6.67 11.60 0.79
N VAL A 224 6.89 10.61 1.66
CA VAL A 224 5.82 9.70 2.10
C VAL A 224 4.74 10.45 2.88
N VAL A 225 5.12 11.39 3.75
CA VAL A 225 4.16 12.21 4.51
C VAL A 225 3.35 13.09 3.56
N ILE A 226 4.00 13.82 2.65
CA ILE A 226 3.32 14.68 1.67
C ILE A 226 2.35 13.86 0.81
N PHE A 227 2.81 12.75 0.25
CA PHE A 227 1.99 11.85 -0.55
C PHE A 227 0.75 11.38 0.21
N SER A 228 0.94 10.91 1.44
CA SER A 228 -0.15 10.38 2.27
C SER A 228 -1.16 11.47 2.64
N LEU A 229 -0.70 12.65 3.05
CA LEU A 229 -1.57 13.78 3.40
C LEU A 229 -2.38 14.29 2.19
N ILE A 230 -1.75 14.37 1.01
CA ILE A 230 -2.45 14.77 -0.22
C ILE A 230 -3.55 13.77 -0.54
N LEU A 231 -3.25 12.46 -0.54
CA LEU A 231 -4.24 11.44 -0.89
C LEU A 231 -5.39 11.36 0.10
N VAL A 232 -5.11 11.48 1.40
CA VAL A 232 -6.15 11.55 2.43
C VAL A 232 -7.04 12.77 2.23
N GLY A 233 -6.44 13.93 1.99
CA GLY A 233 -7.18 15.17 1.74
C GLY A 233 -8.04 15.11 0.48
N VAL A 234 -7.53 14.48 -0.58
CA VAL A 234 -8.28 14.24 -1.83
C VAL A 234 -9.38 13.22 -1.61
N ALA A 235 -9.12 12.13 -0.89
CA ALA A 235 -10.10 11.07 -0.61
C ALA A 235 -11.29 11.61 0.19
N ILE A 236 -11.03 12.41 1.23
CA ILE A 236 -12.09 13.07 1.99
C ILE A 236 -12.97 13.91 1.07
N ARG A 237 -12.39 14.71 0.17
CA ARG A 237 -13.16 15.60 -0.72
C ARG A 237 -13.90 14.86 -1.83
N VAL A 238 -13.25 13.92 -2.50
CA VAL A 238 -13.82 13.19 -3.64
C VAL A 238 -14.90 12.21 -3.17
N TYR A 239 -14.62 11.47 -2.10
CA TYR A 239 -15.54 10.44 -1.62
C TYR A 239 -16.77 11.06 -0.95
N SER A 240 -16.62 12.13 -0.15
CA SER A 240 -17.78 12.85 0.41
C SER A 240 -18.71 13.40 -0.67
N LYS A 241 -18.17 14.05 -1.70
CA LYS A 241 -18.95 14.58 -2.84
C LYS A 241 -19.64 13.46 -3.63
N ARG A 242 -18.99 12.31 -3.81
CA ARG A 242 -19.62 11.17 -4.50
C ARG A 242 -20.74 10.53 -3.68
N LEU A 243 -20.63 10.56 -2.35
CA LEU A 243 -21.72 10.16 -1.45
C LEU A 243 -22.87 11.17 -1.44
N GLU A 244 -22.60 12.46 -1.71
CA GLU A 244 -23.62 13.52 -1.86
C GLU A 244 -24.44 13.39 -3.14
N GLY A 245 -23.79 13.11 -4.26
CA GLY A 245 -24.45 13.04 -5.58
C GLY A 245 -25.34 11.80 -5.79
N GLY A 246 -25.41 10.89 -4.82
CA GLY A 246 -25.90 9.53 -4.99
C GLY A 246 -24.93 8.74 -5.87
N LEU A 247 -24.50 7.55 -5.44
CA LEU A 247 -23.59 6.71 -6.23
C LEU A 247 -24.25 6.08 -7.48
N ALA A 248 -25.30 6.73 -7.99
CA ALA A 248 -26.24 6.31 -9.04
C ALA A 248 -25.68 6.36 -10.46
N THR A 249 -24.38 6.63 -10.64
CA THR A 249 -23.66 6.44 -11.91
C THR A 249 -22.53 5.43 -11.74
#